data_AF-A0A2M7VF51-F1
#
_entry.id   AF-A0A2M7VF51-F1
#
_cell.length_a   1.000
_cell.length_b   1.000
_cell.length_c   1.000
_cell.angle_alpha   90.00
_cell.angle_beta   90.00
_cell.angle_gamma   90.00
#
_symmetry.space_group_name_H-M   'P 1'
#
loop_
_entity.id
_entity.type
_entity.pdbx_description
1 polymer ?
#
loop_
_entity_poly.entity_id
_entity_poly.type
_entity_poly.pdbx_seq_one_letter_code
_entity_poly.pdbx_strand_id
1 'polypeptide(L)'
;MLIPLYASIAPFLVWPVEFIFPYPYIVEELVKGSMVLFILKSSSDTTKIRLAILVGLFFAFSESVLYMFNILLVGSLWTPIERLLLTIPLHVTTTLLILFSGMKKQKFLPLGLIAGMILHYFFNLFVGTL
;
A
#
# COMPACT_ATOMS: atom_id res chain seq x y z
N MET A 1 -7.97 -16.50 7.22
CA MET A 1 -7.81 -15.08 6.83
C MET A 1 -6.87 -15.02 5.65
N LEU A 2 -7.37 -14.77 4.44
CA LEU A 2 -6.58 -14.75 3.20
C LEU A 2 -6.15 -13.32 2.80
N ILE A 3 -6.48 -12.30 3.61
CA ILE A 3 -6.30 -10.89 3.26
C ILE A 3 -4.84 -10.53 2.94
N PRO A 4 -3.83 -10.96 3.72
CA PRO A 4 -2.43 -10.70 3.35
C PRO A 4 -2.04 -11.34 2.00
N LEU A 5 -2.57 -12.52 1.67
CA LEU A 5 -2.30 -13.17 0.38
C LEU A 5 -2.94 -12.40 -0.79
N TYR A 6 -4.09 -11.76 -0.57
CA TYR A 6 -4.64 -10.82 -1.55
C TYR A 6 -3.74 -9.59 -1.69
N ALA A 7 -3.18 -9.08 -0.59
CA ALA A 7 -2.24 -7.95 -0.64
C ALA A 7 -0.99 -8.25 -1.47
N SER A 8 -0.49 -9.51 -1.47
CA SER A 8 0.65 -9.88 -2.31
C SER A 8 0.33 -9.94 -3.81
N ILE A 9 -0.93 -10.04 -4.21
CA ILE A 9 -1.32 -10.08 -5.64
C ILE A 9 -1.85 -8.72 -6.08
N ALA A 10 -2.35 -7.90 -5.16
CA ALA A 10 -2.99 -6.62 -5.45
C ALA A 10 -2.15 -5.67 -6.34
N PRO A 11 -0.85 -5.45 -6.10
CA PRO A 11 -0.05 -4.59 -6.99
C PRO A 11 -0.09 -5.04 -8.45
N PHE A 12 -0.09 -6.36 -8.74
CA PHE A 12 -0.16 -6.89 -10.11
C PHE A 12 -1.49 -6.60 -10.78
N LEU A 13 -2.58 -6.49 -10.00
CA LEU A 13 -3.91 -6.13 -10.50
C LEU A 13 -4.06 -4.63 -10.69
N VAL A 14 -3.34 -3.83 -9.91
CA VAL A 14 -3.32 -2.36 -10.03
C VAL A 14 -2.43 -1.92 -11.19
N TRP A 15 -1.34 -2.64 -11.47
CA TRP A 15 -0.37 -2.29 -12.52
C TRP A 15 -1.00 -1.99 -13.90
N PRO A 16 -1.97 -2.77 -14.44
CA PRO A 16 -2.64 -2.41 -15.68
C PRO A 16 -3.34 -1.05 -15.66
N VAL A 17 -3.78 -0.59 -14.49
CA VAL A 17 -4.45 0.70 -14.30
C VAL A 17 -3.47 1.86 -14.48
N GLU A 18 -2.17 1.66 -14.24
CA GLU A 18 -1.12 2.67 -14.51
C GLU A 18 -1.06 3.10 -15.98
N PHE A 19 -1.43 2.21 -16.91
CA PHE A 19 -1.45 2.55 -18.34
C PHE A 19 -2.62 3.45 -18.74
N ILE A 20 -3.67 3.55 -17.91
CA ILE A 20 -4.92 4.23 -18.24
C ILE A 20 -5.14 5.45 -17.33
N PHE A 21 -4.71 5.38 -16.07
CA PHE A 21 -4.97 6.39 -15.05
C PHE A 21 -3.66 7.03 -14.55
N PRO A 22 -3.57 8.38 -14.51
CA PRO A 22 -2.35 9.08 -14.12
C PRO A 22 -2.03 9.03 -12.62
N TYR A 23 -2.92 8.47 -11.79
CA TYR A 23 -2.82 8.49 -10.33
C TYR A 23 -2.95 7.07 -9.73
N PRO A 24 -2.00 6.16 -9.98
CA PRO A 24 -2.09 4.77 -9.53
C PRO A 24 -2.15 4.63 -8.01
N TYR A 25 -1.48 5.53 -7.27
CA TYR A 25 -1.53 5.58 -5.81
C TYR A 25 -2.96 5.69 -5.26
N ILE A 26 -3.89 6.36 -5.96
CA ILE A 26 -5.30 6.45 -5.53
C ILE A 26 -5.92 5.05 -5.55
N VAL A 27 -5.66 4.30 -6.62
CA VAL A 27 -6.20 2.95 -6.81
C VAL A 27 -5.60 2.00 -5.76
N GLU A 28 -4.30 2.09 -5.51
CA GLU A 28 -3.64 1.30 -4.47
C GLU A 28 -4.22 1.53 -3.08
N GLU A 29 -4.42 2.79 -2.70
CA GLU A 29 -5.02 3.12 -1.41
C GLU A 29 -6.48 2.66 -1.33
N LEU A 30 -7.25 2.75 -2.41
CA LEU A 30 -8.61 2.20 -2.47
C LEU A 30 -8.61 0.68 -2.26
N VAL A 31 -7.67 -0.04 -2.89
CA VAL A 31 -7.52 -1.49 -2.71
C VAL A 31 -7.18 -1.82 -1.25
N LYS A 32 -6.23 -1.13 -0.62
CA LYS A 32 -5.92 -1.29 0.81
C LYS A 32 -7.13 -0.95 1.69
N GLY A 33 -7.87 0.11 1.35
CA GLY A 33 -9.12 0.49 2.01
C GLY A 33 -10.13 -0.64 2.02
N SER A 34 -10.31 -1.31 0.88
CA SER A 34 -11.19 -2.47 0.77
C SER A 34 -10.75 -3.63 1.68
N MET A 35 -9.45 -3.92 1.75
CA MET A 35 -8.88 -4.93 2.65
C MET A 35 -9.10 -4.57 4.12
N VAL A 36 -8.91 -3.30 4.47
CA VAL A 36 -9.13 -2.81 5.84
C VAL A 36 -10.58 -2.98 6.27
N LEU A 37 -11.56 -2.78 5.38
CA LEU A 37 -12.97 -3.06 5.68
C LEU A 37 -13.21 -4.52 6.11
N PHE A 38 -12.49 -5.47 5.53
CA PHE A 38 -12.55 -6.87 5.95
C PHE A 38 -11.77 -7.10 7.25
N ILE A 39 -10.61 -6.46 7.43
CA ILE A 39 -9.82 -6.55 8.66
C ILE A 39 -10.62 -6.07 9.87
N LEU A 40 -11.36 -4.97 9.74
CA LEU A 40 -12.16 -4.39 10.82
C LEU A 40 -13.22 -5.34 11.41
N LYS A 41 -13.64 -6.37 10.65
CA LYS A 41 -14.56 -7.42 11.11
C LYS A 41 -13.91 -8.44 12.06
N SER A 42 -12.59 -8.40 12.22
CA SER A 42 -11.86 -9.30 13.13
C SER A 42 -12.19 -8.97 14.59
N SER A 43 -12.20 -9.98 15.45
CA SER A 43 -12.64 -9.85 16.85
C SER A 43 -11.66 -9.10 17.75
N SER A 44 -10.35 -9.19 17.50
CA SER A 44 -9.33 -8.57 18.36
C SER A 44 -8.58 -7.44 17.66
N ASP A 45 -8.32 -6.35 18.38
CA ASP A 45 -7.56 -5.21 17.88
C ASP A 45 -6.10 -5.57 17.55
N THR A 46 -5.50 -6.45 18.35
CA THR A 46 -4.17 -7.01 18.07
C THR A 46 -4.16 -7.75 16.72
N THR A 47 -5.19 -8.54 16.41
CA THR A 47 -5.33 -9.20 15.11
C THR A 47 -5.48 -8.18 14.00
N LYS A 48 -6.30 -7.12 14.18
CA LYS A 48 -6.48 -6.07 13.19
C LYS A 48 -5.17 -5.39 12.82
N ILE A 49 -4.40 -4.98 13.85
CA ILE A 49 -3.11 -4.30 13.67
C ILE A 49 -2.11 -5.24 12.98
N ARG A 50 -1.98 -6.50 13.42
CA ARG A 50 -1.10 -7.48 12.78
C ARG A 50 -1.45 -7.70 11.32
N LEU A 51 -2.74 -7.84 11.00
CA LEU A 51 -3.19 -8.01 9.61
C LEU A 51 -2.90 -6.78 8.76
N ALA A 52 -3.12 -5.57 9.28
CA ALA A 52 -2.81 -4.34 8.56
C ALA A 52 -1.30 -4.18 8.27
N ILE A 53 -0.45 -4.52 9.25
CA ILE A 53 1.00 -4.55 9.04
C ILE A 53 1.38 -5.56 7.96
N LEU A 54 0.83 -6.78 8.02
CA LEU A 54 1.09 -7.82 7.01
C LEU A 54 0.60 -7.41 5.62
N VAL A 55 -0.56 -6.75 5.53
CA VAL A 55 -1.06 -6.17 4.26
C VAL A 55 -0.07 -5.16 3.73
N GLY A 56 0.36 -4.18 4.53
CA GLY A 56 1.34 -3.17 4.11
C GLY A 56 2.66 -3.78 3.65
N LEU A 57 3.19 -4.76 4.40
CA LEU A 57 4.43 -5.46 4.07
C LEU A 57 4.33 -6.22 2.74
N PHE A 58 3.29 -7.03 2.56
CA PHE A 58 3.13 -7.82 1.34
C PHE A 58 2.78 -6.96 0.12
N PHE A 59 2.06 -5.87 0.32
CA PHE A 59 1.80 -4.90 -0.73
C PHE A 59 3.12 -4.26 -1.21
N ALA A 60 3.93 -3.72 -0.29
CA ALA A 60 5.22 -3.11 -0.64
C ALA A 60 6.20 -4.11 -1.26
N PHE A 61 6.23 -5.34 -0.76
CA PHE A 61 7.09 -6.38 -1.33
C PHE A 61 6.70 -6.68 -2.78
N SER A 62 5.41 -6.90 -3.05
CA SER A 62 4.93 -7.21 -4.39
C SER A 62 5.05 -6.05 -5.37
N GLU A 63 4.82 -4.82 -4.92
CA GLU A 63 5.10 -3.61 -5.70
C GLU A 63 6.59 -3.50 -6.04
N SER A 64 7.47 -3.76 -5.07
CA SER A 64 8.92 -3.74 -5.30
C SER A 64 9.35 -4.79 -6.32
N VAL A 65 8.75 -5.99 -6.29
CA VAL A 65 8.96 -7.03 -7.32
C VAL A 65 8.51 -6.54 -8.71
N LEU A 66 7.38 -5.84 -8.81
CA LEU A 66 6.96 -5.24 -10.09
C LEU A 66 7.98 -4.22 -10.60
N TYR A 67 8.49 -3.36 -9.72
CA TYR A 67 9.55 -2.43 -10.07
C TYR A 67 10.85 -3.12 -10.48
N MET A 68 11.11 -4.35 -10.02
CA MET A 68 12.28 -5.10 -10.48
C MET A 68 12.24 -5.39 -11.99
N PHE A 69 11.06 -5.54 -12.60
CA PHE A 69 10.96 -5.69 -14.06
C PHE A 69 11.41 -4.42 -14.82
N ASN A 70 11.34 -3.25 -14.18
CA ASN A 70 11.82 -1.98 -14.72
C ASN A 70 13.32 -1.74 -14.48
N ILE A 71 14.04 -2.58 -13.71
CA ILE A 71 15.48 -2.39 -13.41
C ILE A 71 16.34 -2.30 -14.67
N LEU A 72 15.98 -3.06 -15.70
CA LEU A 72 16.69 -3.05 -16.97
C LEU A 72 16.71 -1.66 -17.64
N LEU A 73 15.77 -0.78 -17.27
CA LEU A 73 15.68 0.60 -17.75
C LEU A 73 16.41 1.61 -16.84
N VAL A 74 16.57 1.32 -15.54
CA VAL A 74 17.07 2.27 -14.53
C VAL A 74 18.59 2.15 -14.31
N GLY A 75 19.21 1.03 -14.68
CA GLY A 75 20.67 0.90 -14.83
C GLY A 75 21.49 0.72 -13.54
N SER A 76 20.87 0.63 -12.36
CA SER A 76 21.55 0.39 -11.07
C SER A 76 20.89 -0.72 -10.25
N LEU A 77 21.71 -1.59 -9.66
CA LEU A 77 21.27 -2.65 -8.76
C LEU A 77 20.95 -2.13 -7.34
N TRP A 78 21.31 -0.88 -7.01
CA TRP A 78 21.04 -0.28 -5.69
C TRP A 78 19.64 0.32 -5.58
N THR A 79 19.12 0.90 -6.67
CA THR A 79 17.81 1.55 -6.72
C THR A 79 16.65 0.67 -6.23
N PRO A 80 16.58 -0.64 -6.53
CA PRO A 80 15.53 -1.53 -6.02
C PRO A 80 15.55 -1.71 -4.51
N ILE A 81 16.75 -1.74 -3.91
CA ILE A 81 16.92 -1.91 -2.48
C ILE A 81 16.47 -0.64 -1.76
N GLU A 82 16.88 0.53 -2.25
CA GLU A 82 16.44 1.82 -1.73
C GLU A 82 14.92 1.96 -1.82
N ARG A 83 14.34 1.63 -2.98
CA ARG A 83 12.89 1.66 -3.17
C ARG A 83 12.17 0.70 -2.22
N LEU A 84 12.63 -0.54 -2.06
CA LEU A 84 12.03 -1.48 -1.11
C LEU A 84 12.07 -0.94 0.34
N LEU A 85 13.19 -0.36 0.75
CA LEU A 85 13.34 0.21 2.10
C LEU A 85 12.43 1.42 2.33
N LEU A 86 12.08 2.15 1.28
CA LEU A 86 11.21 3.33 1.34
C LEU A 86 9.71 2.95 1.19
N THR A 87 9.37 1.99 0.32
CA THR A 87 7.99 1.56 0.09
C THR A 87 7.43 0.76 1.27
N ILE A 88 8.24 -0.04 1.97
CA ILE A 88 7.77 -0.78 3.16
C ILE A 88 7.17 0.17 4.22
N PRO A 89 7.91 1.19 4.73
CA PRO A 89 7.37 2.16 5.68
C PRO A 89 6.11 2.86 5.15
N LEU A 90 6.09 3.22 3.87
CA LEU A 90 4.94 3.88 3.26
C LEU A 90 3.70 2.99 3.31
N HIS A 91 3.77 1.76 2.81
CA HIS A 91 2.59 0.89 2.68
C HIS A 91 2.08 0.43 4.04
N VAL A 92 2.98 0.18 4.99
CA VAL A 92 2.60 -0.09 6.38
C VAL A 92 1.91 1.12 7.00
N THR A 93 2.48 2.32 6.85
CA THR A 93 1.92 3.55 7.44
C THR A 93 0.56 3.90 6.85
N THR A 94 0.44 3.90 5.53
CA THR A 94 -0.84 4.16 4.84
C THR A 94 -1.92 3.16 5.24
N THR A 95 -1.61 1.86 5.29
CA THR A 95 -2.55 0.83 5.75
C THR A 95 -2.97 1.04 7.21
N LEU A 96 -2.04 1.40 8.08
CA LEU A 96 -2.34 1.69 9.49
C LEU A 96 -3.17 2.96 9.67
N LEU A 97 -2.93 4.02 8.89
CA LEU A 97 -3.75 5.23 8.89
C LEU A 97 -5.21 4.92 8.55
N ILE A 98 -5.43 4.11 7.51
CA ILE A 98 -6.76 3.64 7.12
C ILE A 98 -7.37 2.82 8.26
N LEU A 99 -6.63 1.86 8.84
CA LEU A 99 -7.12 1.03 9.94
C LEU A 99 -7.52 1.87 11.16
N PHE A 100 -6.63 2.71 11.68
CA PHE A 100 -6.87 3.45 12.92
C PHE A 100 -8.04 4.42 12.78
N SER A 101 -8.22 5.03 11.61
CA SER A 101 -9.39 5.86 11.34
C SER A 101 -10.70 5.03 11.41
N GLY A 102 -10.71 3.84 10.82
CA GLY A 102 -11.86 2.93 10.81
C GLY A 102 -12.15 2.28 12.17
N MET A 103 -11.12 2.02 12.99
CA MET A 103 -11.27 1.44 14.34
C MET A 103 -12.03 2.37 15.29
N LYS A 104 -11.87 3.70 15.15
CA LYS A 104 -12.63 4.66 15.97
C LYS A 104 -14.12 4.60 15.66
N LYS A 105 -14.47 4.77 14.38
CA LYS A 105 -15.80 4.55 13.80
C LYS A 105 -15.61 4.31 12.30
N GLN A 106 -16.31 3.34 11.73
CA GLN A 106 -16.18 3.00 10.30
C GLN A 106 -16.44 4.21 9.37
N LYS A 107 -17.29 5.16 9.78
CA LYS A 107 -17.54 6.42 9.04
C LYS A 107 -16.31 7.32 8.87
N PHE A 108 -15.26 7.12 9.66
CA PHE A 108 -14.02 7.88 9.57
C PHE A 108 -12.98 7.22 8.67
N LEU A 109 -13.24 6.01 8.16
CA LEU A 109 -12.34 5.31 7.22
C LEU A 109 -11.97 6.17 6.00
N PRO A 110 -12.90 6.94 5.38
CA PRO A 110 -12.54 7.83 4.28
C PRO A 110 -11.47 8.86 4.65
N LEU A 111 -11.38 9.28 5.92
CA LEU A 111 -10.34 10.23 6.36
C LEU A 111 -8.96 9.58 6.36
N GLY A 112 -8.83 8.35 6.87
CA GLY A 112 -7.57 7.62 6.81
C GLY A 112 -7.16 7.26 5.40
N LEU A 113 -8.14 6.97 4.53
CA LEU A 113 -7.92 6.75 3.11
C LEU A 113 -7.38 7.99 2.40
N ILE A 114 -8.02 9.15 2.59
CA ILE A 114 -7.55 10.42 2.02
C ILE A 114 -6.16 10.77 2.56
N ALA A 115 -5.92 10.60 3.86
CA ALA A 115 -4.61 10.83 4.46
C ALA A 115 -3.54 9.90 3.86
N GLY A 116 -3.87 8.63 3.64
CA GLY A 116 -3.01 7.65 2.96
C GLY A 116 -2.67 8.07 1.54
N MET A 117 -3.68 8.51 0.76
CA MET A 117 -3.48 8.99 -0.61
C MET A 117 -2.57 10.22 -0.68
N ILE A 118 -2.74 11.17 0.25
CA ILE A 118 -1.89 12.36 0.34
C ILE A 118 -0.44 11.96 0.68
N LEU A 119 -0.26 11.08 1.66
CA LEU A 119 1.07 10.60 2.06
C LEU A 119 1.77 9.88 0.90
N HIS A 120 1.04 9.00 0.20
CA HIS A 120 1.54 8.28 -0.95
C HIS A 120 1.89 9.22 -2.11
N TYR A 121 1.05 10.22 -2.40
CA TYR A 121 1.36 11.24 -3.39
C TYR A 121 2.69 11.95 -3.11
N PHE A 122 2.89 12.44 -1.89
CA PHE A 122 4.15 13.10 -1.52
C PHE A 122 5.35 12.15 -1.56
N PHE A 123 5.15 10.88 -1.21
CA PHE A 123 6.18 9.86 -1.37
C PHE A 123 6.58 9.67 -2.83
N ASN A 124 5.62 9.60 -3.75
CA ASN A 124 5.90 9.46 -5.18
C ASN A 124 6.65 10.66 -5.75
N LEU A 125 6.33 11.88 -5.28
CA LEU A 125 7.11 13.07 -5.62
C LEU A 125 8.55 12.98 -5.10
N PHE A 126 8.75 12.52 -3.87
CA PHE A 126 10.08 12.36 -3.28
C PHE A 126 10.91 11.32 -4.03
N VAL A 127 10.37 10.12 -4.23
CA VAL A 127 11.08 9.04 -4.93
C VAL A 127 11.25 9.31 -6.42
N GLY A 128 10.34 10.05 -7.05
CA GLY A 128 10.47 10.46 -8.45
C GLY A 128 11.61 11.45 -8.70
N THR A 129 12.21 12.02 -7.65
CA THR A 129 13.40 12.89 -7.74
C THR A 129 14.73 12.17 -7.50
N LEU A 130 14.68 10.87 -7.15
CA LEU A 130 15.84 9.98 -7.01
C LEU A 130 16.13 9.29 -8.35
#